data_AF-A0A924GA61-F1
#
_entry.id   AF-A0A924GA61-F1
#
_cell.length_a   1.000
_cell.length_b   1.000
_cell.length_c   1.000
_cell.angle_alpha   90.00
_cell.angle_beta   90.00
_cell.angle_gamma   90.00
#
_symmetry.space_group_name_H-M   'P 1'
#
loop_
_entity.id
_entity.type
_entity.pdbx_description
1 polymer ?
#
loop_
_entity_poly.entity_id
_entity_poly.type
_entity_poly.pdbx_seq_one_letter_code
_entity_poly.pdbx_strand_id
1 'polypeptide(L)'
;KYGLHFLDVIQRFANEHDLVSLMHEKPSKKERKEKSSQSIASKKVDTKIETFHLYKEGKTVAEIAAARSLTSGTIESHLAHFVSMGEIKIEELVTREKIVIIEPALETYDKSLGLTPLKEKLGKDVSFGEIRLVLAWKQFEQTASVSNT
;
A
#
# COMPACT_ATOMS: atom_id res chain seq x y z
N LYS A 1 -0.55 -13.22 -28.99
CA LYS A 1 -1.81 -12.70 -29.60
C LYS A 1 -2.83 -13.85 -29.74
N TYR A 2 -3.32 -14.40 -28.62
CA TYR A 2 -4.21 -15.57 -28.64
C TYR A 2 -5.52 -15.37 -27.85
N GLY A 3 -5.68 -14.23 -27.17
CA GLY A 3 -6.84 -13.98 -26.30
C GLY A 3 -8.16 -13.92 -27.05
N LEU A 4 -8.19 -13.31 -28.25
CA LEU A 4 -9.45 -13.13 -29.00
C LEU A 4 -9.99 -14.45 -29.57
N HIS A 5 -9.13 -15.29 -30.15
CA HIS A 5 -9.54 -16.58 -30.68
C HIS A 5 -10.04 -17.52 -29.57
N PHE A 6 -9.40 -17.48 -28.40
CA PHE A 6 -9.82 -18.29 -27.26
C PHE A 6 -11.18 -17.84 -26.70
N LEU A 7 -11.41 -16.53 -26.61
CA LEU A 7 -12.68 -15.99 -26.15
C LEU A 7 -13.83 -16.32 -27.11
N ASP A 8 -13.58 -16.26 -28.43
CA ASP A 8 -14.60 -16.61 -29.43
C ASP A 8 -15.02 -18.08 -29.33
N VAL A 9 -14.07 -19.00 -29.14
CA VAL A 9 -14.34 -20.42 -28.93
C VAL A 9 -15.17 -20.66 -27.66
N ILE A 10 -14.82 -20.01 -26.55
CA ILE A 10 -15.57 -20.12 -25.29
C ILE A 10 -16.98 -19.55 -25.44
N GLN A 11 -17.12 -18.41 -26.11
CA GLN A 11 -18.40 -17.75 -26.28
C GLN A 11 -19.34 -18.58 -27.16
N ARG A 12 -18.83 -19.18 -28.24
CA ARG A 12 -19.59 -20.10 -29.09
C ARG A 12 -20.02 -21.35 -28.33
N PHE A 13 -19.09 -21.99 -27.61
CA PHE A 13 -19.39 -23.17 -26.80
C PHE A 13 -20.44 -22.89 -25.72
N ALA A 14 -20.36 -21.73 -25.05
CA ALA A 14 -21.32 -21.33 -24.04
C ALA A 14 -22.73 -21.15 -24.62
N ASN A 15 -22.85 -20.54 -25.81
CA ASN A 15 -24.13 -20.32 -26.47
C ASN A 15 -24.72 -21.62 -27.05
N GLU A 16 -23.89 -22.51 -27.59
CA GLU A 16 -24.34 -23.78 -28.19
C GLU A 16 -24.84 -24.79 -27.17
N HIS A 17 -24.33 -24.71 -25.93
CA HIS A 17 -24.71 -25.59 -24.83
C HIS A 17 -25.65 -24.96 -23.79
N ASP A 18 -26.30 -23.82 -24.13
CA ASP A 18 -27.20 -23.07 -23.23
C ASP A 18 -26.59 -22.81 -21.83
N LEU A 19 -25.27 -22.59 -21.78
CA LEU A 19 -24.57 -22.29 -20.54
C LEU A 19 -24.90 -20.86 -20.12
N VAL A 20 -25.92 -20.73 -19.29
CA VAL A 20 -26.32 -19.46 -18.69
C VAL A 20 -25.15 -18.92 -17.85
N SER A 21 -24.80 -17.66 -18.09
CA SER A 21 -23.77 -16.97 -17.32
C SER A 21 -24.19 -16.85 -15.84
N LEU A 22 -23.56 -17.65 -14.98
CA LEU A 22 -23.70 -17.57 -13.51
C LEU A 22 -22.91 -16.38 -12.92
N MET A 23 -22.70 -15.32 -13.69
CA MET A 23 -22.06 -14.08 -13.21
C MET A 23 -22.73 -13.51 -11.96
N HIS A 24 -24.03 -13.78 -11.78
CA HIS A 24 -24.83 -13.37 -10.62
C HIS A 24 -24.53 -14.17 -9.34
N GLU A 25 -23.94 -15.36 -9.43
CA GLU A 25 -23.60 -16.20 -8.26
C GLU A 25 -22.18 -15.95 -7.75
N LYS A 26 -21.39 -15.16 -8.49
CA LYS A 26 -20.05 -14.79 -8.07
C LYS A 26 -20.17 -13.78 -6.92
N PRO A 27 -19.67 -14.06 -5.70
CA PRO A 27 -19.60 -13.03 -4.67
C PRO A 27 -18.77 -11.88 -5.25
N SER A 28 -19.42 -10.73 -5.45
CA SER A 28 -18.84 -9.52 -5.99
C SER A 28 -17.51 -9.25 -5.30
N LYS A 29 -16.43 -9.41 -6.07
CA LYS A 29 -15.10 -8.98 -5.68
C LYS A 29 -15.17 -7.45 -5.65
N LYS A 30 -15.49 -6.91 -4.46
CA LYS A 30 -15.46 -5.49 -4.04
C LYS A 30 -15.47 -4.52 -5.24
N GLU A 31 -16.65 -4.07 -5.66
CA GLU A 31 -16.82 -3.05 -6.69
C GLU A 31 -15.83 -1.91 -6.47
N ARG A 32 -14.83 -1.80 -7.34
CA ARG A 32 -13.97 -0.63 -7.39
C ARG A 32 -14.81 0.47 -8.04
N LYS A 33 -15.62 1.17 -7.25
CA LYS A 33 -16.33 2.38 -7.68
C LYS A 33 -15.31 3.32 -8.36
N GLU A 34 -15.50 3.55 -9.65
CA GLU A 34 -14.91 4.67 -10.36
C GLU A 34 -15.50 5.94 -9.74
N LYS A 35 -14.80 6.50 -8.75
CA LYS A 35 -15.14 7.79 -8.16
C LYS A 35 -14.23 8.85 -8.79
N SER A 36 -14.83 9.99 -9.12
CA SER A 36 -14.13 11.18 -9.60
C SER A 36 -12.91 11.50 -8.73
N SER A 37 -11.78 11.83 -9.37
CA SER A 37 -10.46 12.02 -8.76
C SER A 37 -10.45 12.98 -7.56
N GLN A 38 -11.28 14.02 -7.59
CA GLN A 38 -11.39 15.03 -6.53
C GLN A 38 -12.01 14.47 -5.23
N SER A 39 -13.05 13.63 -5.33
CA SER A 39 -13.75 13.07 -4.16
C SER A 39 -12.99 11.90 -3.52
N ILE A 40 -12.12 11.23 -4.29
CA ILE A 40 -11.24 10.19 -3.78
C ILE A 40 -10.08 10.79 -2.97
N ALA A 41 -9.52 11.92 -3.41
CA ALA A 41 -8.37 12.54 -2.74
C ALA A 41 -8.72 13.01 -1.31
N SER A 42 -9.85 13.72 -1.13
CA SER A 42 -10.31 14.15 0.19
C SER A 42 -10.61 12.97 1.12
N LYS A 43 -11.29 11.94 0.63
CA LYS A 43 -11.55 10.70 1.41
C LYS A 43 -10.28 9.93 1.75
N LYS A 44 -9.25 9.96 0.89
CA LYS A 44 -7.96 9.32 1.18
C LYS A 44 -7.20 10.05 2.29
N VAL A 45 -7.24 11.39 2.31
CA VAL A 45 -6.67 12.18 3.41
C VAL A 45 -7.37 11.83 4.71
N ASP A 46 -8.70 11.78 4.69
CA ASP A 46 -9.53 11.38 5.84
C ASP A 46 -9.12 9.99 6.39
N THR A 47 -8.97 8.99 5.51
CA THR A 47 -8.57 7.64 5.96
C THR A 47 -7.18 7.56 6.58
N LYS A 48 -6.25 8.45 6.21
CA LYS A 48 -4.91 8.53 6.82
C LYS A 48 -5.00 9.18 8.19
N ILE A 49 -5.76 10.27 8.31
CA ILE A 49 -6.00 10.99 9.56
C ILE A 49 -6.64 10.06 10.61
N GLU A 50 -7.64 9.27 10.22
CA GLU A 50 -8.26 8.31 11.12
C GLU A 50 -7.25 7.27 11.68
N THR A 51 -6.38 6.71 10.81
CA THR A 51 -5.29 5.84 11.26
C THR A 51 -4.35 6.56 12.23
N PHE A 52 -4.02 7.83 11.94
CA PHE A 52 -3.12 8.62 12.76
C PHE A 52 -3.70 8.92 14.15
N HIS A 53 -4.98 9.26 14.24
CA HIS A 53 -5.65 9.50 15.52
C HIS A 53 -5.62 8.25 16.40
N LEU A 54 -5.99 7.09 15.84
CA LEU A 54 -5.95 5.82 16.58
C LEU A 54 -4.52 5.46 17.03
N TYR A 55 -3.51 5.78 16.22
CA TYR A 55 -2.12 5.60 16.61
C TYR A 55 -1.70 6.53 17.75
N LYS A 56 -2.10 7.81 17.72
CA LYS A 56 -1.85 8.77 18.80
C LYS A 56 -2.61 8.43 20.10
N GLU A 57 -3.71 7.69 20.02
CA GLU A 57 -4.37 7.08 21.18
C GLU A 57 -3.58 5.92 21.82
N GLY A 58 -2.43 5.54 21.24
CA GLY A 58 -1.56 4.47 21.75
C GLY A 58 -1.87 3.08 21.21
N LYS A 59 -2.76 2.95 20.22
CA LYS A 59 -3.04 1.65 19.58
C LYS A 59 -1.89 1.25 18.66
N THR A 60 -1.55 -0.02 18.68
CA THR A 60 -0.55 -0.62 17.80
C THR A 60 -1.06 -0.73 16.36
N VAL A 61 -0.13 -0.86 15.40
CA VAL A 61 -0.47 -1.07 13.97
C VAL A 61 -1.41 -2.27 13.79
N ALA A 62 -1.20 -3.36 14.54
CA ALA A 62 -2.02 -4.56 14.46
C ALA A 62 -3.45 -4.33 14.99
N GLU A 63 -3.60 -3.60 16.10
CA GLU A 63 -4.91 -3.25 16.67
C GLU A 63 -5.68 -2.32 15.74
N ILE A 64 -5.01 -1.33 15.14
CA ILE A 64 -5.63 -0.42 14.17
C ILE A 64 -6.06 -1.19 12.92
N ALA A 65 -5.22 -2.11 12.45
CA ALA A 65 -5.55 -2.98 11.32
C ALA A 65 -6.82 -3.80 11.60
N ALA A 66 -6.92 -4.40 12.79
CA ALA A 66 -8.11 -5.14 13.22
C ALA A 66 -9.34 -4.23 13.33
N ALA A 67 -9.23 -3.10 14.04
CA ALA A 67 -10.33 -2.16 14.27
C ALA A 67 -10.91 -1.60 12.97
N ARG A 68 -10.05 -1.36 11.96
CA ARG A 68 -10.46 -0.81 10.66
C ARG A 68 -10.71 -1.86 9.59
N SER A 69 -10.55 -3.15 9.90
CA SER A 69 -10.63 -4.25 8.92
C SER A 69 -9.69 -4.04 7.71
N LEU A 70 -8.46 -3.61 7.98
CA LEU A 70 -7.38 -3.37 7.02
C LEU A 70 -6.18 -4.29 7.31
N THR A 71 -5.23 -4.36 6.38
CA THR A 71 -3.96 -5.07 6.62
C THR A 71 -2.94 -4.16 7.29
N SER A 72 -2.02 -4.72 8.08
CA SER A 72 -0.92 -3.97 8.71
C SER A 72 -0.13 -3.14 7.69
N GLY A 73 0.18 -3.70 6.52
CA GLY A 73 0.88 -2.95 5.45
C GLY A 73 0.08 -1.76 4.89
N THR A 74 -1.25 -1.79 4.95
CA THR A 74 -2.10 -0.63 4.59
C THR A 74 -2.01 0.45 5.66
N ILE A 75 -2.05 0.05 6.93
CA ILE A 75 -1.90 0.96 8.08
C ILE A 75 -0.50 1.59 8.08
N GLU A 76 0.57 0.80 7.91
CA GLU A 76 1.95 1.26 7.76
C GLU A 76 2.07 2.27 6.60
N SER A 77 1.43 1.99 5.46
CA SER A 77 1.40 2.92 4.32
C SER A 77 0.68 4.24 4.64
N HIS A 78 -0.37 4.21 5.47
CA HIS A 78 -1.03 5.43 5.94
C HIS A 78 -0.13 6.23 6.87
N LEU A 79 0.51 5.55 7.84
CA LEU A 79 1.42 6.16 8.82
C LEU A 79 2.69 6.74 8.17
N ALA A 80 3.18 6.15 7.08
CA ALA A 80 4.32 6.67 6.33
C ALA A 80 4.15 8.14 5.90
N HIS A 81 2.93 8.59 5.62
CA HIS A 81 2.69 10.00 5.33
C HIS A 81 3.07 10.91 6.52
N PHE A 82 2.71 10.52 7.74
CA PHE A 82 3.00 11.28 8.95
C PHE A 82 4.47 11.17 9.36
N VAL A 83 5.12 10.04 9.07
CA VAL A 83 6.59 9.91 9.18
C VAL A 83 7.30 10.91 8.27
N SER A 84 6.86 11.08 7.01
CA SER A 84 7.47 12.05 6.09
C SER A 84 7.32 13.52 6.53
N MET A 85 6.37 13.80 7.42
CA MET A 85 6.16 15.13 8.01
C MET A 85 6.87 15.31 9.36
N GLY A 86 7.48 14.25 9.91
CA GLY A 86 8.10 14.26 11.24
C GLY A 86 7.13 14.12 12.42
N GLU A 87 5.84 13.87 12.17
CA GLU A 87 4.80 13.71 13.21
C GLU A 87 4.89 12.37 13.97
N ILE A 88 5.54 11.38 13.35
CA ILE A 88 5.82 10.07 13.94
C ILE A 88 7.29 9.74 13.71
N LYS A 89 7.97 9.30 14.77
CA LYS A 89 9.33 8.79 14.69
C LYS A 89 9.33 7.38 14.11
N ILE A 90 10.22 7.11 13.17
CA ILE A 90 10.27 5.80 12.51
C ILE A 90 10.62 4.67 13.49
N GLU A 91 11.39 4.96 14.53
CA GLU A 91 11.81 3.99 15.54
C GLU A 91 10.65 3.42 16.36
N GLU A 92 9.49 4.09 16.35
CA GLU A 92 8.27 3.59 16.99
C GLU A 92 7.56 2.53 16.14
N LEU A 93 7.80 2.53 14.82
CA LEU A 93 7.10 1.69 13.85
C LEU A 93 7.97 0.56 13.27
N VAL A 94 9.28 0.81 13.15
CA VAL A 94 10.23 -0.12 12.56
C VAL A 94 11.44 -0.26 13.48
N THR A 95 11.79 -1.50 13.79
CA THR A 95 12.98 -1.83 14.59
C THR A 95 14.26 -1.34 13.90
N ARG A 96 15.25 -0.91 14.69
CA ARG A 96 16.52 -0.38 14.18
C ARG A 96 17.23 -1.35 13.22
N GLU A 97 17.20 -2.65 13.51
CA GLU A 97 17.80 -3.70 12.68
C GLU A 97 17.26 -3.66 11.24
N LYS A 98 15.94 -3.57 11.08
CA LYS A 98 15.29 -3.47 9.78
C LYS A 98 15.61 -2.15 9.08
N ILE A 99 15.68 -1.04 9.80
CA ILE A 99 16.07 0.25 9.21
C ILE A 99 17.45 0.14 8.56
N VAL A 100 18.44 -0.42 9.28
CA VAL A 100 19.82 -0.59 8.79
C VAL A 100 19.90 -1.51 7.57
N ILE A 101 19.00 -2.49 7.45
CA ILE A 101 18.94 -3.39 6.27
C ILE A 101 18.27 -2.69 5.07
N ILE A 102 17.23 -1.89 5.31
CA ILE A 102 16.43 -1.25 4.25
C ILE A 102 17.12 0.00 3.70
N GLU A 103 17.79 0.78 4.54
CA GLU A 103 18.40 2.07 4.20
C GLU A 103 19.39 1.98 3.02
N PRO A 104 20.39 1.07 2.99
CA PRO A 104 21.31 0.94 1.86
C PRO A 104 20.63 0.50 0.56
N ALA A 105 19.53 -0.25 0.68
CA ALA A 105 18.76 -0.66 -0.48
C ALA A 105 18.04 0.54 -1.13
N LEU A 106 17.64 1.54 -0.34
CA LEU A 106 16.98 2.76 -0.82
C LEU A 106 17.93 3.76 -1.49
N GLU A 107 19.22 3.79 -1.12
CA GLU A 107 20.20 4.70 -1.73
C GLU A 107 20.50 4.37 -3.20
N THR A 108 20.48 3.09 -3.54
CA THR A 108 20.74 2.57 -4.89
C THR A 108 19.45 2.37 -5.70
N TYR A 109 18.31 2.79 -5.15
CA TYR A 109 17.00 2.51 -5.69
C TYR A 109 16.50 3.61 -6.63
N ASP A 110 16.08 3.19 -7.82
CA ASP A 110 15.33 4.05 -8.73
C ASP A 110 13.83 3.99 -8.42
N LYS A 111 13.28 5.13 -8.01
CA LYS A 111 11.84 5.32 -7.74
C LYS A 111 10.95 4.95 -8.93
N SER A 112 11.47 4.99 -10.16
CA SER A 112 10.72 4.64 -11.38
C SER A 112 10.33 3.15 -11.44
N LEU A 113 11.11 2.27 -10.79
CA LEU A 113 10.93 0.82 -10.85
C LEU A 113 9.87 0.28 -9.86
N GLY A 114 9.33 1.13 -8.99
CA GLY A 114 8.38 0.73 -7.95
C GLY A 114 9.03 -0.12 -6.84
N LEU A 115 8.29 -0.49 -5.80
CA LEU A 115 8.88 -1.11 -4.59
C LEU A 115 9.15 -2.61 -4.72
N THR A 116 8.72 -3.26 -5.81
CA THR A 116 8.84 -4.71 -5.99
C THR A 116 10.30 -5.19 -5.99
N PRO A 117 11.24 -4.57 -6.73
CA PRO A 117 12.64 -5.01 -6.73
C PRO A 117 13.31 -4.87 -5.36
N LEU A 118 12.95 -3.84 -4.60
CA LEU A 118 13.40 -3.68 -3.22
C LEU A 118 12.92 -4.82 -2.33
N LYS A 119 11.63 -5.16 -2.44
CA LYS A 119 11.05 -6.26 -1.67
C LYS A 119 11.70 -7.61 -2.01
N GLU A 120 12.03 -7.84 -3.28
CA GLU A 120 12.75 -9.05 -3.70
C GLU A 120 14.17 -9.10 -3.13
N LYS A 121 14.90 -7.98 -3.17
CA LYS A 121 16.26 -7.87 -2.61
C LYS A 121 16.29 -8.03 -1.09
N LEU A 122 15.33 -7.44 -0.38
CA LEU A 122 15.24 -7.44 1.09
C LEU A 122 14.64 -8.73 1.66
N GLY A 123 14.08 -9.59 0.81
CA GLY A 123 13.54 -10.89 1.22
C GLY A 123 12.19 -10.81 1.93
N LYS A 124 11.78 -11.92 2.55
CA LYS A 124 10.43 -12.08 3.11
C LYS A 124 10.21 -11.32 4.42
N ASP A 125 11.27 -11.06 5.18
CA ASP A 125 11.22 -10.51 6.55
C ASP A 125 10.87 -9.01 6.62
N VAL A 126 10.98 -8.31 5.49
CA VAL A 126 10.69 -6.88 5.38
C VAL A 126 9.39 -6.62 4.63
N SER A 127 8.39 -6.06 5.29
CA SER A 127 7.09 -5.70 4.71
C SER A 127 7.21 -4.56 3.67
N PHE A 128 6.29 -4.51 2.69
CA PHE A 128 6.18 -3.35 1.80
C PHE A 128 5.87 -2.04 2.54
N GLY A 129 5.17 -2.11 3.67
CA GLY A 129 4.89 -0.96 4.51
C GLY A 129 6.14 -0.48 5.25
N GLU A 130 6.97 -1.39 5.75
CA GLU A 130 8.27 -1.06 6.36
C GLU A 130 9.18 -0.34 5.36
N ILE A 131 9.27 -0.81 4.11
CA ILE A 131 10.03 -0.13 3.05
C ILE A 131 9.51 1.30 2.84
N ARG A 132 8.18 1.49 2.83
CA ARG A 132 7.55 2.81 2.68
C ARG A 132 7.82 3.73 3.86
N LEU A 133 7.84 3.19 5.09
CA LEU A 133 8.15 3.94 6.30
C LEU A 133 9.59 4.47 6.26
N VAL A 134 10.57 3.62 5.92
CA VAL A 134 11.98 4.04 5.80
C VAL A 134 12.16 5.05 4.67
N LEU A 135 11.50 4.86 3.52
CA LEU A 135 11.52 5.83 2.43
C LEU A 135 10.95 7.20 2.85
N ALA A 136 9.84 7.21 3.61
CA ALA A 136 9.23 8.42 4.12
C ALA A 136 10.13 9.14 5.12
N TRP A 137 10.78 8.40 6.02
CA TRP A 137 11.75 8.94 6.96
C TRP A 137 12.95 9.58 6.24
N LYS A 138 13.51 8.93 5.22
CA LYS A 138 14.57 9.51 4.38
C LYS A 138 14.14 10.81 3.70
N GLN A 139 12.89 10.89 3.26
CA GLN A 139 12.36 12.12 2.68
C GLN A 139 12.27 13.24 3.74
N PHE A 140 11.84 12.92 4.96
CA PHE A 140 11.82 13.86 6.07
C PHE A 140 13.23 14.39 6.39
N GLU A 141 14.24 13.51 6.51
CA GLU A 141 15.63 13.91 6.77
C GLU A 141 16.17 14.87 5.69
N GLN A 142 15.90 14.57 4.41
CA GLN A 142 16.29 15.44 3.30
C GLN A 142 15.62 16.80 3.37
N THR A 143 14.32 16.86 3.68
CA THR A 143 13.60 18.13 3.80
C THR A 143 14.06 18.95 5.02
N ALA A 144 14.32 18.29 6.15
CA ALA A 144 14.80 18.94 7.37
C ALA A 144 16.19 19.55 7.18
N SER A 145 17.09 18.88 6.44
CA SER A 145 18.40 19.42 6.09
C SER A 145 18.33 20.67 5.20
N VAL A 146 17.29 20.79 4.34
CA VAL A 146 17.13 21.91 3.40
C VAL A 146 16.46 23.11 4.06
N SER A 147 15.57 22.92 5.04
CA SER A 147 14.90 24.02 5.75
C SER A 147 15.78 24.76 6.76
N ASN A 148 16.98 24.25 7.05
CA ASN A 148 17.92 24.84 8.01
C ASN A 148 19.09 25.59 7.35
N THR A 149 18.97 25.89 6.05
CA THR A 149 19.91 26.73 5.25
C THR A 149 19.15 27.90 4.66
#